data_AF-A0AAP1RCG8-F1
#
_entry.id   AF-A0AAP1RCG8-F1
#
_cell.length_a   1.000
_cell.length_b   1.000
_cell.length_c   1.000
_cell.angle_alpha   90.00
_cell.angle_beta   90.00
_cell.angle_gamma   90.00
#
_symmetry.space_group_name_H-M   'P 1'
#
loop_
_entity.id
_entity.type
_entity.pdbx_description
1 polymer ?
#
loop_
_entity_poly.entity_id
_entity_poly.type
_entity_poly.pdbx_seq_one_letter_code
_entity_poly.pdbx_strand_id
1 'polypeptide(L)'
;TWKDTPIYNAPDAGSAPFGVLADNLRYPIINKLKDRLNQTWYQIRIGERLAYISALDAQQDNGIPVLTYHHILRDEENTRFRHTSTTTSVRAFNNQMTWLRDRGYTTLTLYQLEGYLRNSMNLPARAVVLTFDDGLK
;
A
#
# COMPACT_ATOMS: atom_id res chain seq x y z
N THR A 1 1.48 4.24 8.51
CA THR A 1 0.83 4.64 9.78
C THR A 1 -0.57 5.16 9.47
N TRP A 2 -1.51 5.17 10.42
CA TRP A 2 -2.88 5.67 10.21
C TRP A 2 -3.14 7.03 10.87
N LYS A 3 -2.10 7.61 11.46
CA LYS A 3 -2.03 8.94 12.04
C LYS A 3 -0.57 9.41 11.96
N ASP A 4 -0.36 10.69 12.16
CA ASP A 4 0.96 11.24 12.39
C ASP A 4 1.62 10.50 13.55
N THR A 5 2.80 9.94 13.29
CA THR A 5 3.43 8.97 14.19
C THR A 5 4.83 9.44 14.56
N PRO A 6 5.14 9.60 15.87
CA PRO A 6 6.47 9.96 16.30
C PRO A 6 7.49 8.89 15.96
N ILE A 7 8.70 9.32 15.64
CA ILE A 7 9.87 8.45 15.45
C ILE A 7 10.94 8.72 16.51
N TYR A 8 11.53 7.63 16.99
CA TYR A 8 12.40 7.60 18.16
C TYR A 8 13.83 7.19 17.81
N ASN A 9 14.78 7.62 18.65
CA ASN A 9 16.20 7.31 18.49
C ASN A 9 16.59 5.92 18.99
N ALA A 10 15.76 5.34 19.85
CA ALA A 10 15.91 3.99 20.36
C ALA A 10 14.52 3.32 20.39
N PRO A 11 14.45 1.98 20.38
CA PRO A 11 13.20 1.24 20.58
C PRO A 11 12.82 1.28 22.07
N ASP A 12 12.53 2.48 22.58
CA ASP A 12 12.15 2.75 23.97
C ASP A 12 11.21 3.96 24.00
N ALA A 13 10.07 3.82 24.66
CA ALA A 13 9.08 4.90 24.80
C ALA A 13 9.61 6.08 25.64
N GLY A 14 10.64 5.87 26.46
CA GLY A 14 11.36 6.92 27.17
C GLY A 14 12.39 7.67 26.31
N SER A 15 12.68 7.20 25.10
CA SER A 15 13.56 7.91 24.16
C SER A 15 12.90 9.20 23.68
N ALA A 16 13.68 10.28 23.51
CA ALA A 16 13.14 11.51 22.93
C ALA A 16 12.77 11.28 21.45
N PRO A 17 11.53 11.61 21.03
CA PRO A 17 11.18 11.62 19.62
C PRO A 17 11.96 12.74 18.92
N PHE A 18 12.37 12.50 17.68
CA PHE A 18 13.15 13.47 16.90
C PHE A 18 12.47 13.89 15.59
N GLY A 19 11.29 13.35 15.32
CA GLY A 19 10.51 13.66 14.14
C GLY A 19 9.16 12.98 14.16
N VAL A 20 8.38 13.24 13.12
CA VAL A 20 7.04 12.69 12.91
C VAL A 20 6.96 12.20 11.47
N LEU A 21 6.45 10.99 11.29
CA LEU A 21 6.03 10.51 9.98
C LEU A 21 4.61 10.96 9.74
N ALA A 22 4.38 11.60 8.59
CA ALA A 22 3.03 11.88 8.13
C ALA A 22 2.23 10.58 8.02
N ASP A 23 0.94 10.68 8.28
CA ASP A 23 0.00 9.58 8.11
C ASP A 23 -0.04 9.06 6.65
N ASN A 24 -0.67 7.90 6.47
CA ASN A 24 -0.92 7.29 5.16
C ASN A 24 0.33 7.13 4.27
N LEU A 25 1.52 6.98 4.83
CA LEU A 25 2.74 6.64 4.10
C LEU A 25 3.27 5.24 4.46
N ARG A 26 3.84 4.58 3.46
CA ARG A 26 4.54 3.29 3.57
C ARG A 26 6.04 3.54 3.74
N TYR A 27 6.65 2.79 4.65
CA TYR A 27 8.08 2.80 4.90
C TYR A 27 8.59 1.35 5.00
N PRO A 28 9.73 1.01 4.36
CA PRO A 28 10.34 -0.30 4.51
C PRO A 28 10.73 -0.58 5.97
N ILE A 29 10.24 -1.69 6.51
CA ILE A 29 10.65 -2.19 7.82
C ILE A 29 11.95 -2.98 7.64
N ILE A 30 13.01 -2.54 8.33
CA ILE A 30 14.33 -3.17 8.28
C ILE A 30 14.43 -4.28 9.31
N ASN A 31 13.85 -4.06 10.50
CA ASN A 31 13.87 -5.04 11.57
C ASN A 31 12.68 -4.87 12.52
N LYS A 32 12.40 -5.91 13.31
CA LYS A 32 11.40 -5.93 14.36
C LYS A 32 12.09 -6.25 15.69
N LEU A 33 11.97 -5.34 16.64
CA LEU A 33 12.66 -5.41 17.94
C LEU A 33 11.63 -5.47 19.07
N LYS A 34 12.11 -5.90 20.24
CA LYS A 34 11.34 -5.85 21.49
C LYS A 34 12.15 -5.11 22.54
N ASP A 35 11.48 -4.26 23.31
CA ASP A 35 12.11 -3.55 24.43
C ASP A 35 12.02 -4.37 25.74
N ARG A 36 12.48 -3.77 26.85
CA ARG A 36 12.45 -4.37 28.19
C ARG A 36 11.06 -4.69 28.72
N LEU A 37 10.02 -4.04 28.18
CA LEU A 37 8.61 -4.26 28.51
C LEU A 37 7.94 -5.20 27.50
N ASN A 38 8.72 -5.83 26.61
CA ASN A 38 8.25 -6.73 25.55
C ASN A 38 7.33 -6.02 24.51
N GLN A 39 7.35 -4.68 24.44
CA GLN A 39 6.67 -3.92 23.41
C GLN A 39 7.45 -4.05 22.09
N THR A 40 6.70 -4.18 21.00
CA THR A 40 7.28 -4.34 19.66
C THR A 40 7.59 -2.98 19.03
N TRP A 41 8.76 -2.90 18.40
CA TRP A 41 9.24 -1.74 17.67
C TRP A 41 9.62 -2.11 16.24
N TYR A 42 9.24 -1.27 15.28
CA TYR A 42 9.68 -1.36 13.89
C TYR A 42 10.87 -0.44 13.68
N GLN A 43 11.98 -1.01 13.21
CA GLN A 43 13.15 -0.25 12.80
C GLN A 43 13.01 0.11 11.32
N ILE A 44 13.16 1.39 11.01
CA ILE A 44 13.12 1.93 9.66
C ILE A 44 14.36 2.79 9.40
N ARG A 45 14.54 3.24 8.15
CA ARG A 45 15.59 4.17 7.75
C ARG A 45 14.98 5.44 7.17
N ILE A 46 15.42 6.58 7.70
CA ILE A 46 15.08 7.92 7.22
C ILE A 46 16.39 8.61 6.81
N GLY A 47 16.62 8.71 5.49
CA GLY A 47 17.93 9.09 4.96
C GLY A 47 19.02 8.13 5.46
N GLU A 48 20.10 8.66 6.03
CA GLU A 48 21.18 7.84 6.60
C GLU A 48 20.95 7.44 8.07
N ARG A 49 19.80 7.80 8.66
CA ARG A 49 19.52 7.61 10.08
C ARG A 49 18.56 6.45 10.31
N LEU A 50 18.88 5.60 11.30
CA LEU A 50 17.94 4.61 11.82
C LEU A 50 16.91 5.28 12.73
N ALA A 51 15.66 4.88 12.59
CA ALA A 51 14.56 5.37 13.42
C ALA A 51 13.69 4.21 13.89
N TYR A 52 13.02 4.40 15.01
CA TYR A 52 12.17 3.39 15.62
C TYR A 52 10.74 3.90 15.73
N ILE A 53 9.78 3.08 15.33
CA ILE A 53 8.34 3.34 15.45
C ILE A 53 7.75 2.29 16.38
N SER A 54 6.90 2.72 17.30
CA SER A 54 6.11 1.80 18.11
C SER A 54 5.13 1.02 17.23
N ALA A 55 5.10 -0.31 17.36
CA ALA A 55 4.10 -1.13 16.66
C ALA A 55 2.66 -0.90 17.14
N LEU A 56 2.46 -0.11 18.20
CA LEU A 56 1.13 0.34 18.64
C LEU A 56 0.57 1.46 17.75
N ASP A 57 1.43 2.19 17.05
CA ASP A 57 1.07 3.34 16.20
C ASP A 57 1.25 3.05 14.70
N ALA A 58 1.72 1.85 14.36
CA ALA A 58 1.98 1.42 13.00
C ALA A 58 1.45 0.01 12.76
N GLN A 59 1.01 -0.25 11.53
CA GLN A 59 0.59 -1.57 11.08
C GLN A 59 1.62 -2.08 10.08
N GLN A 60 1.97 -3.35 10.19
CA GLN A 60 2.72 -4.01 9.12
C GLN A 60 1.86 -4.05 7.86
N ASP A 61 2.45 -3.58 6.77
CA ASP A 61 1.82 -3.63 5.46
C ASP A 61 2.13 -4.97 4.77
N ASN A 62 1.10 -5.60 4.20
CA ASN A 62 1.20 -6.92 3.56
C ASN A 62 1.50 -6.86 2.06
N GLY A 63 1.75 -5.68 1.51
CA GLY A 63 2.08 -5.48 0.10
C GLY A 63 1.13 -4.51 -0.61
N ILE A 64 1.37 -4.35 -1.90
CA ILE A 64 0.57 -3.50 -2.79
C ILE A 64 -0.28 -4.40 -3.67
N PRO A 65 -1.62 -4.28 -3.64
CA PRO A 65 -2.47 -5.06 -4.53
C PRO A 65 -2.24 -4.64 -6.00
N VAL A 66 -2.04 -5.64 -6.85
CA VAL A 66 -2.01 -5.49 -8.32
C VAL A 66 -3.24 -6.21 -8.85
N LEU A 67 -4.20 -5.46 -9.38
CA LEU A 67 -5.46 -6.00 -9.91
C LEU A 67 -5.37 -6.10 -11.43
N THR A 68 -5.44 -7.32 -11.94
CA THR A 68 -5.37 -7.59 -13.38
C THR A 68 -6.76 -7.76 -13.98
N TYR A 69 -7.05 -6.97 -15.02
CA TYR A 69 -8.23 -7.08 -15.85
C TYR A 69 -7.85 -7.59 -17.25
N HIS A 70 -8.74 -8.36 -17.88
CA HIS A 70 -8.55 -8.84 -19.25
C HIS A 70 -9.69 -8.33 -20.14
N HIS A 71 -10.89 -8.93 -20.02
CA HIS A 71 -12.06 -8.47 -20.77
C HIS A 71 -12.97 -7.58 -19.91
N ILE A 72 -13.25 -6.37 -20.38
CA ILE A 72 -14.27 -5.50 -19.81
C ILE A 72 -15.36 -5.27 -20.85
N LEU A 73 -16.49 -5.95 -20.68
CA LEU A 73 -17.57 -5.97 -21.68
C LEU A 73 -18.87 -5.46 -21.08
N ARG A 74 -19.74 -4.84 -21.89
CA ARG A 74 -21.13 -4.61 -21.46
C ARG A 74 -21.85 -5.95 -21.33
N ASP A 75 -22.85 -6.01 -20.45
CA ASP A 75 -23.63 -7.25 -20.23
C ASP A 75 -24.28 -7.75 -21.55
N GLU A 76 -24.64 -6.84 -22.45
CA GLU A 76 -25.21 -7.12 -23.78
C GLU A 76 -24.18 -7.69 -24.77
N GLU A 77 -22.91 -7.26 -24.69
CA GLU A 77 -21.82 -7.70 -25.56
C GLU A 77 -21.25 -9.05 -25.10
N ASN A 78 -21.37 -9.34 -23.80
CA ASN A 78 -20.92 -10.58 -23.21
C ASN A 78 -21.87 -11.74 -23.59
N THR A 79 -21.80 -12.20 -24.84
CA THR A 79 -22.59 -13.32 -25.35
C THR A 79 -21.84 -14.65 -25.27
N ARG A 80 -20.50 -14.61 -25.32
CA ARG A 80 -19.62 -15.81 -25.40
C ARG A 80 -18.87 -16.14 -24.12
N PHE A 81 -18.79 -15.23 -23.13
CA PHE A 81 -17.89 -15.34 -21.98
C PHE A 81 -18.59 -15.13 -20.63
N ARG A 82 -19.91 -15.38 -20.54
CA ARG A 82 -20.76 -15.09 -19.36
C ARG A 82 -20.33 -15.79 -18.06
N HIS A 83 -19.47 -16.81 -18.16
CA HIS A 83 -18.96 -17.58 -17.02
C HIS A 83 -17.44 -17.73 -17.04
N THR A 84 -16.74 -16.90 -17.81
CA THR A 84 -15.28 -16.93 -17.87
C THR A 84 -14.71 -16.02 -16.78
N SER A 85 -13.82 -16.56 -15.94
CA SER A 85 -13.21 -15.82 -14.82
C SER A 85 -12.43 -14.56 -15.26
N THR A 86 -12.06 -14.46 -16.53
CA THR A 86 -11.31 -13.34 -17.12
C THR A 86 -12.22 -12.20 -17.64
N THR A 87 -13.54 -12.33 -17.57
CA THR A 87 -14.48 -11.30 -18.02
C THR A 87 -15.12 -10.56 -16.86
N THR A 88 -14.96 -9.24 -16.84
CA THR A 88 -15.60 -8.32 -15.90
C THR A 88 -16.62 -7.48 -16.67
N SER A 89 -17.82 -7.27 -16.11
CA SER A 89 -18.76 -6.35 -16.77
C SER A 89 -18.38 -4.89 -16.55
N VAL A 90 -18.74 -4.00 -17.48
CA VAL A 90 -18.55 -2.54 -17.32
C VAL A 90 -19.19 -2.04 -16.01
N ARG A 91 -20.36 -2.55 -15.63
CA ARG A 91 -21.02 -2.22 -14.36
C ARG A 91 -20.15 -2.63 -13.17
N ALA A 92 -19.64 -3.86 -13.16
CA ALA A 92 -18.79 -4.35 -12.07
C ALA A 92 -17.48 -3.56 -11.98
N PHE A 93 -16.82 -3.30 -13.12
CA PHE A 93 -15.60 -2.49 -13.19
C PHE A 93 -15.84 -1.08 -12.63
N ASN A 94 -16.89 -0.38 -13.08
CA ASN A 94 -17.23 0.96 -12.58
C ASN A 94 -17.48 0.98 -11.07
N ASN A 95 -18.16 -0.05 -10.53
CA ASN A 95 -18.40 -0.16 -9.10
C ASN A 95 -17.09 -0.38 -8.32
N GLN A 96 -16.16 -1.18 -8.84
CA GLN A 96 -14.85 -1.41 -8.23
C GLN A 96 -14.01 -0.13 -8.24
N MET A 97 -13.95 0.60 -9.36
CA MET A 97 -13.22 1.87 -9.46
C MET A 97 -13.81 2.94 -8.54
N THR A 98 -15.14 3.02 -8.47
CA THR A 98 -15.84 3.90 -7.53
C THR A 98 -15.50 3.56 -6.10
N TRP A 99 -15.53 2.28 -5.72
CA TRP A 99 -15.17 1.84 -4.38
C TRP A 99 -13.73 2.20 -4.01
N LEU A 100 -12.77 1.99 -4.92
CA LEU A 100 -11.37 2.35 -4.70
C LEU A 100 -11.22 3.85 -4.43
N ARG A 101 -11.83 4.68 -5.27
CA ARG A 101 -11.84 6.14 -5.11
C ARG A 101 -12.47 6.57 -3.79
N ASP A 102 -13.65 6.06 -3.48
CA ASP A 102 -14.41 6.46 -2.28
C ASP A 102 -13.71 5.99 -0.99
N ARG A 103 -12.88 4.94 -1.08
CA ARG A 103 -11.98 4.50 0.00
C ARG A 103 -10.62 5.21 -0.01
N GLY A 104 -10.39 6.18 -0.88
CA GLY A 104 -9.17 6.99 -0.92
C GLY A 104 -7.93 6.22 -1.40
N TYR A 105 -8.10 5.21 -2.25
CA TYR A 105 -6.96 4.56 -2.89
C TYR A 105 -6.34 5.47 -3.95
N THR A 106 -5.01 5.47 -3.99
CA THR A 106 -4.23 6.06 -5.08
C THR A 106 -3.88 4.96 -6.08
N THR A 107 -4.28 5.14 -7.34
CA THR A 107 -3.84 4.28 -8.42
C THR A 107 -2.40 4.61 -8.79
N LEU A 108 -1.56 3.58 -8.86
CA LEU A 108 -0.15 3.69 -9.20
C LEU A 108 0.11 3.17 -10.61
N THR A 109 1.07 3.80 -11.28
CA THR A 109 1.72 3.25 -12.46
C THR A 109 2.74 2.16 -12.08
N LEU A 110 3.09 1.29 -13.02
CA LEU A 110 4.15 0.31 -12.82
C LEU A 110 5.52 0.95 -12.56
N TYR A 111 5.79 2.14 -13.12
CA TYR A 111 7.02 2.90 -12.84
C TYR A 111 7.07 3.40 -11.39
N GLN A 112 5.95 3.84 -10.83
CA GLN A 112 5.88 4.22 -9.41
C GLN A 112 6.04 3.01 -8.49
N LEU A 113 5.44 1.86 -8.86
CA LEU A 113 5.65 0.61 -8.14
C LEU A 113 7.14 0.20 -8.18
N GLU A 114 7.78 0.26 -9.36
CA GLU A 114 9.21 -0.02 -9.50
C GLU A 114 10.05 0.90 -8.61
N GLY A 115 9.76 2.21 -8.62
CA GLY A 115 10.47 3.17 -7.77
C GLY A 115 10.37 2.82 -6.29
N TYR A 116 9.21 2.37 -5.82
CA TYR A 116 9.06 1.89 -4.46
C TYR A 116 9.89 0.63 -4.18
N LEU A 117 9.85 -0.36 -5.06
CA LEU A 117 10.64 -1.59 -4.91
C LEU A 117 12.15 -1.31 -4.90
N ARG A 118 12.59 -0.24 -5.58
CA ARG A 118 13.98 0.23 -5.60
C ARG A 118 14.31 1.21 -4.48
N ASN A 119 13.41 1.45 -3.52
CA ASN A 119 13.55 2.41 -2.43
C ASN A 119 13.80 3.86 -2.90
N SER A 120 13.37 4.23 -4.11
CA SER A 120 13.50 5.59 -4.65
C SER A 120 12.25 6.45 -4.48
N MET A 121 11.17 5.87 -3.94
CA MET A 121 9.89 6.55 -3.74
C MET A 121 9.14 5.94 -2.55
N ASN A 122 8.50 6.79 -1.73
CA ASN A 122 7.50 6.34 -0.77
C ASN A 122 6.11 6.37 -1.40
N LEU A 123 5.28 5.38 -1.09
CA LEU A 123 3.92 5.26 -1.60
C LEU A 123 2.89 5.50 -0.50
N PRO A 124 1.68 5.95 -0.85
CA PRO A 124 0.59 6.04 0.11
C PRO A 124 0.23 4.65 0.65
N ALA A 125 -0.24 4.57 1.89
CA ALA A 125 -0.67 3.32 2.50
C ALA A 125 -1.83 2.68 1.73
N ARG A 126 -2.77 3.52 1.24
CA ARG A 126 -3.83 3.10 0.31
C ARG A 126 -3.38 3.26 -1.13
N ALA A 127 -2.63 2.29 -1.63
CA ALA A 127 -2.19 2.21 -3.01
C ALA A 127 -2.74 0.98 -3.71
N VAL A 128 -2.98 1.08 -5.02
CA VAL A 128 -3.36 -0.04 -5.89
C VAL A 128 -2.74 0.12 -7.26
N VAL A 129 -2.31 -0.97 -7.88
CA VAL A 129 -1.93 -0.99 -9.29
C VAL A 129 -3.05 -1.67 -10.07
N LEU A 130 -3.43 -1.09 -11.20
CA LEU A 130 -4.39 -1.69 -12.14
C LEU A 130 -3.64 -2.07 -13.41
N THR A 131 -3.74 -3.31 -13.84
CA THR A 131 -3.18 -3.79 -15.11
C THR A 131 -4.30 -4.29 -16.02
N PHE A 132 -4.10 -4.13 -17.32
CA PHE A 132 -5.02 -4.54 -18.36
C PHE A 132 -4.22 -5.31 -19.40
N ASP A 133 -4.47 -6.61 -19.49
CA ASP A 133 -3.68 -7.52 -20.33
C ASP A 133 -4.44 -7.80 -21.65
N ASP A 134 -3.76 -8.45 -22.60
CA ASP A 134 -4.28 -8.85 -23.93
C ASP A 134 -4.61 -7.75 -24.95
N GLY A 135 -4.70 -6.48 -24.54
CA GLY A 135 -4.87 -5.35 -25.48
C GLY A 135 -6.16 -5.39 -26.30
N LEU A 136 -7.21 -5.96 -25.72
CA LEU A 136 -8.49 -6.22 -26.36
C LEU A 136 -9.27 -4.91 -26.60
N LYS A 137 -10.04 -4.86 -27.70
CA LYS A 137 -10.96 -3.75 -28.02
C LYS A 137 -12.38 -4.06 -27.59
#